data_AF-A0A538PQQ4-F1
#
_entry.id   AF-A0A538PQQ4-F1
#
_cell.length_a   1.000
_cell.length_b   1.000
_cell.length_c   1.000
_cell.angle_alpha   90.00
_cell.angle_beta   90.00
_cell.angle_gamma   90.00
#
_symmetry.space_group_name_H-M   'P 1'
#
loop_
_entity.id
_entity.type
_entity.pdbx_description
1 polymer ?
#
loop_
_entity_poly.entity_id
_entity_poly.type
_entity_poly.pdbx_seq_one_letter_code
_entity_poly.pdbx_strand_id
1 'polypeptide(L)'
;MSRLVLAAVAASWLGCHHGAGEPVFAEVVRDDLVVGVEVSGALEAVDSTDIKPPPLPGVWNFKIASLAPEGQEVKPGDPVIGFDASDQIRELENMKNEAEAAQKKLDKRRDDAQLARRDDELKIAEAEAGLHKATLKTDAPADLVASVA
;
A
#
# COMPACT_ATOMS: atom_id res chain seq x y z
N MET A 1 17.37 85.82 86.48
CA MET A 1 17.39 86.78 85.35
C MET A 1 17.42 85.97 84.04
N SER A 2 16.49 86.28 83.13
CA SER A 2 16.38 85.88 81.69
C SER A 2 16.55 84.40 81.30
N ARG A 3 15.51 83.65 80.89
CA ARG A 3 14.70 83.67 79.65
C ARG A 3 15.49 83.51 78.33
N LEU A 4 15.04 82.49 77.58
CA LEU A 4 15.10 82.29 76.12
C LEU A 4 16.45 81.86 75.52
N VAL A 5 16.46 80.69 74.88
CA VAL A 5 16.59 80.49 73.41
C VAL A 5 16.90 79.00 73.14
N LEU A 6 16.42 78.48 72.01
CA LEU A 6 16.66 77.15 71.40
C LEU A 6 15.68 76.02 71.73
N ALA A 7 14.39 76.33 71.59
CA ALA A 7 13.42 75.40 71.01
C ALA A 7 13.72 75.23 69.50
N ALA A 8 14.62 74.33 69.10
CA ALA A 8 14.84 73.99 67.68
C ALA A 8 15.60 72.68 67.41
N VAL A 9 15.64 71.69 68.32
CA VAL A 9 16.33 70.39 68.08
C VAL A 9 15.45 69.16 68.42
N ALA A 10 14.16 69.36 68.67
CA ALA A 10 13.24 68.27 69.04
C ALA A 10 12.40 67.70 67.87
N ALA A 11 12.69 68.08 66.61
CA ALA A 11 11.88 67.69 65.45
C ALA A 11 12.56 66.73 64.45
N SER A 12 13.75 66.19 64.77
CA SER A 12 14.48 65.25 63.88
C SER A 12 14.41 63.78 64.32
N TRP A 13 13.42 63.41 65.13
CA TRP A 13 13.05 62.02 65.41
C TRP A 13 11.66 61.72 64.83
N LEU A 14 11.49 61.87 63.51
CA LEU A 14 10.47 61.14 62.77
C LEU A 14 11.19 60.00 62.04
N GLY A 15 11.55 58.98 62.82
CA GLY A 15 11.95 57.68 62.31
C GLY A 15 10.81 57.06 61.51
N CYS A 16 11.18 56.35 60.45
CA CYS A 16 10.30 55.66 59.53
C CYS A 16 9.28 54.77 60.26
N HIS A 17 8.00 55.14 60.21
CA HIS A 17 6.92 54.26 60.58
C HIS A 17 6.58 53.39 59.37
N HIS A 18 7.28 52.26 59.22
CA HIS A 18 6.84 51.19 58.32
C HIS A 18 5.50 50.69 58.87
N GLY A 19 4.41 51.03 58.17
CA GLY A 19 3.08 50.55 58.52
C GLY A 19 3.09 49.03 58.54
N ALA A 20 3.02 48.45 59.74
CA ALA A 20 2.71 47.05 59.91
C ALA A 20 1.29 46.86 59.36
N GLY A 21 1.15 46.17 58.24
CA GLY A 21 -0.16 45.79 57.71
C GLY A 21 -0.96 45.06 58.78
N GLU A 22 -2.24 45.41 58.92
CA GLU A 22 -3.15 44.75 59.87
C GLU A 22 -3.17 43.23 59.63
N PRO A 23 -3.21 42.42 60.70
CA PRO A 23 -3.26 40.97 60.56
C PRO A 23 -4.60 40.57 59.93
N VAL A 24 -4.52 39.98 58.73
CA VAL A 24 -5.66 39.34 58.08
C VAL A 24 -5.92 37.99 58.76
N PHE A 25 -7.08 37.85 59.39
CA PHE A 25 -7.53 36.58 59.97
C PHE A 25 -8.34 35.79 58.93
N ALA A 26 -8.09 34.48 58.83
CA ALA A 26 -8.86 33.55 57.99
C ALA A 26 -9.45 32.43 58.85
N GLU A 27 -10.66 32.00 58.54
CA GLU A 27 -11.33 30.87 59.19
C GLU A 27 -10.68 29.55 58.76
N VAL A 28 -10.33 28.70 59.73
CA VAL A 28 -9.66 27.41 59.47
C VAL A 28 -10.71 26.31 59.40
N VAL A 29 -10.78 25.62 58.27
CA VAL A 29 -11.66 24.46 58.04
C VAL A 29 -10.80 23.20 57.88
N ARG A 30 -11.26 22.09 58.47
CA ARG A 30 -10.67 20.76 58.22
C ARG A 30 -11.39 20.12 57.05
N ASP A 31 -10.67 19.94 55.96
CA ASP A 31 -11.16 19.33 54.73
C ASP A 31 -10.00 18.59 54.01
N ASP A 32 -10.31 17.88 52.93
CA ASP A 32 -9.35 17.12 52.15
C ASP A 32 -8.39 18.05 51.39
N LEU A 33 -7.10 18.02 51.76
CA LEU A 33 -6.04 18.78 51.10
C LEU A 33 -5.41 17.95 49.98
N VAL A 34 -5.80 18.20 48.73
CA VAL A 34 -5.18 17.59 47.55
C VAL A 34 -3.84 18.28 47.27
N VAL A 35 -2.74 17.60 47.57
CA VAL A 35 -1.38 18.06 47.27
C VAL A 35 -0.95 17.48 45.91
N GLY A 36 -0.85 18.34 44.90
CA GLY A 36 -0.30 17.99 43.59
C GLY A 36 1.18 18.35 43.47
N VAL A 37 1.91 17.62 42.64
CA VAL A 37 3.27 17.97 42.21
C VAL A 37 3.22 18.34 40.74
N GLU A 38 3.77 19.50 40.38
CA GLU A 38 3.88 19.92 38.99
C GLU A 38 5.00 19.12 38.31
N VAL A 39 4.64 18.42 37.22
CA VAL A 39 5.59 17.63 36.43
C VAL A 39 5.65 18.23 35.04
N SER A 40 6.87 18.56 34.59
CA SER A 40 7.15 18.98 33.23
C SER A 40 7.76 17.82 32.43
N GLY A 41 7.44 17.77 31.14
CA GLY A 41 7.90 16.75 30.22
C GLY A 41 7.69 17.17 28.77
N ALA A 42 8.23 16.39 27.83
CA ALA A 42 8.02 16.57 26.40
C ALA A 42 7.11 15.46 25.86
N LEU A 43 6.33 15.79 24.83
CA LEU A 43 5.54 14.80 24.11
C LEU A 43 6.41 14.13 23.05
N GLU A 44 6.32 12.81 22.98
CA GLU A 44 6.91 12.00 21.92
C GLU A 44 5.79 11.37 21.09
N ALA A 45 6.03 11.21 19.79
CA ALA A 45 5.08 10.51 18.93
C ALA A 45 4.95 9.05 19.39
N VAL A 46 3.71 8.58 19.59
CA VAL A 46 3.44 7.20 20.00
C VAL A 46 3.94 6.21 18.95
N ASP A 47 3.71 6.52 17.67
CA ASP A 47 4.18 5.75 16.53
C ASP A 47 4.68 6.69 15.44
N SER A 48 5.82 6.37 14.85
CA SER A 48 6.37 7.06 13.67
C SER A 48 6.80 6.03 12.64
N THR A 49 6.30 6.16 11.41
CA THR A 49 6.63 5.25 10.31
C THR A 49 7.08 6.05 9.10
N ASP A 50 8.29 5.77 8.64
CA ASP A 50 8.79 6.31 7.38
C ASP A 50 8.12 5.62 6.19
N ILE A 51 7.48 6.41 5.32
CA ILE A 51 6.96 5.91 4.06
C ILE A 51 8.11 5.90 3.04
N LYS A 52 8.48 4.72 2.56
CA LYS A 52 9.54 4.51 1.55
C LYS A 52 8.92 4.01 0.24
N PRO A 53 9.49 4.36 -0.92
CA PRO A 53 9.03 3.81 -2.20
C PRO A 53 9.19 2.28 -2.23
N PRO A 54 8.32 1.56 -2.96
CA PRO A 54 8.44 0.12 -3.12
C PRO A 54 9.72 -0.24 -3.88
N PRO A 55 10.41 -1.33 -3.52
CA PRO A 55 11.60 -1.76 -4.22
C PRO A 55 11.23 -2.27 -5.62
N LEU A 56 11.61 -1.53 -6.66
CA LEU A 56 11.44 -1.94 -8.06
C LEU A 56 12.79 -2.21 -8.72
N PRO A 57 13.03 -3.42 -9.28
CA PRO A 57 14.26 -3.72 -10.01
C PRO A 57 14.46 -2.78 -11.20
N GLY A 58 15.67 -2.28 -11.39
CA GLY A 58 16.01 -1.40 -12.50
C GLY A 58 15.49 0.04 -12.40
N VAL A 59 14.72 0.37 -11.35
CA VAL A 59 14.20 1.72 -11.11
C VAL A 59 14.89 2.33 -9.89
N TRP A 60 15.84 3.23 -10.13
CA TRP A 60 16.54 3.98 -9.07
C TRP A 60 15.95 5.38 -8.84
N ASN A 61 15.25 5.91 -9.85
CA ASN A 61 14.65 7.25 -9.81
C ASN A 61 13.12 7.14 -9.84
N PHE A 62 12.49 7.49 -8.72
CA PHE A 62 11.04 7.52 -8.60
C PHE A 62 10.54 8.94 -8.80
N LYS A 63 9.84 9.18 -9.90
CA LYS A 63 9.21 10.47 -10.17
C LYS A 63 7.87 10.54 -9.44
N ILE A 64 7.74 11.51 -8.53
CA ILE A 64 6.50 11.78 -7.81
C ILE A 64 5.54 12.50 -8.75
N ALA A 65 4.37 11.91 -8.97
CA ALA A 65 3.28 12.48 -9.76
C ALA A 65 2.24 13.19 -8.87
N SER A 66 2.04 12.73 -7.64
CA SER A 66 1.15 13.35 -6.66
C SER A 66 1.65 13.15 -5.24
N LEU A 67 1.32 14.13 -4.39
CA LEU A 67 1.63 14.12 -2.96
C LEU A 67 0.42 14.68 -2.21
N ALA A 68 0.03 14.00 -1.13
CA ALA A 68 -0.99 14.52 -0.23
C ALA A 68 -0.51 15.80 0.46
N PRO A 69 -1.40 16.77 0.76
CA PRO A 69 -1.08 17.95 1.53
C PRO A 69 -0.35 17.64 2.83
N GLU A 70 0.70 18.42 3.13
CA GLU A 70 1.46 18.27 4.36
C GLU A 70 0.58 18.55 5.59
N GLY A 71 0.76 17.76 6.65
CA GLY A 71 -0.01 17.89 7.90
C GLY A 71 -1.45 17.38 7.82
N GLN A 72 -1.88 16.79 6.71
CA GLN A 72 -3.19 16.18 6.59
C GLN A 72 -3.26 14.85 7.37
N GLU A 73 -4.37 14.65 8.09
CA GLU A 73 -4.69 13.37 8.71
C GLU A 73 -5.11 12.36 7.63
N VAL A 74 -4.45 11.21 7.58
CA VAL A 74 -4.66 10.16 6.57
C VAL A 74 -5.02 8.84 7.25
N LYS A 75 -5.86 8.04 6.60
CA LYS A 75 -6.23 6.71 7.07
C LYS A 75 -5.39 5.63 6.39
N PRO A 76 -5.28 4.44 6.99
CA PRO A 76 -4.64 3.30 6.32
C PRO A 76 -5.28 3.02 4.96
N GLY A 77 -4.45 2.99 3.91
CA GLY A 77 -4.89 2.78 2.53
C GLY A 77 -5.11 4.05 1.72
N ASP A 78 -5.08 5.22 2.35
CA ASP A 78 -5.16 6.49 1.62
C ASP A 78 -3.87 6.73 0.81
N PRO A 79 -3.97 7.17 -0.45
CA PRO A 79 -2.81 7.44 -1.29
C PRO A 79 -2.11 8.73 -0.84
N VAL A 80 -0.97 8.59 -0.17
CA VAL A 80 -0.14 9.73 0.27
C VAL A 80 0.85 10.17 -0.81
N ILE A 81 1.44 9.22 -1.55
CA ILE A 81 2.41 9.46 -2.61
C ILE A 81 2.01 8.66 -3.84
N GLY A 82 1.84 9.33 -4.98
CA GLY A 82 1.66 8.70 -6.29
C GLY A 82 2.92 8.85 -7.12
N PHE A 83 3.40 7.75 -7.70
CA PHE A 83 4.54 7.76 -8.62
C PHE A 83 4.08 7.68 -10.08
N ASP A 84 4.85 8.29 -10.98
CA ASP A 84 4.64 8.18 -12.43
C ASP A 84 5.00 6.76 -12.90
N ALA A 85 3.97 5.96 -13.19
CA ALA A 85 4.10 4.56 -13.59
C ALA A 85 4.02 4.35 -15.12
N SER A 86 4.17 5.41 -15.92
CA SER A 86 3.91 5.36 -17.37
C SER A 86 4.75 4.31 -18.09
N ASP A 87 6.04 4.22 -17.78
CA ASP A 87 6.94 3.24 -18.41
C ASP A 87 6.63 1.81 -17.96
N GLN A 88 6.30 1.62 -16.68
CA GLN A 88 5.93 0.31 -16.13
C GLN A 88 4.60 -0.19 -16.72
N ILE A 89 3.64 0.71 -16.96
CA ILE A 89 2.37 0.37 -17.63
C ILE A 89 2.65 -0.08 -19.07
N ARG A 90 3.49 0.64 -19.82
CA ARG A 90 3.85 0.26 -21.20
C ARG A 90 4.56 -1.09 -21.25
N GLU A 91 5.48 -1.34 -20.34
CA GLU A 91 6.17 -2.64 -20.23
C GLU A 91 5.19 -3.77 -19.90
N LEU A 92 4.29 -3.55 -18.94
CA LEU A 92 3.24 -4.50 -18.58
C LEU A 92 2.35 -4.85 -19.78
N GLU A 93 1.94 -3.85 -20.56
CA GLU A 93 1.14 -4.05 -21.77
C GLU A 93 1.89 -4.87 -22.82
N ASN A 94 3.17 -4.57 -23.06
CA ASN A 94 4.01 -5.33 -23.98
C ASN A 94 4.15 -6.80 -23.56
N MET A 95 4.44 -7.05 -22.28
CA MET A 95 4.56 -8.41 -21.73
C MET A 95 3.24 -9.18 -21.82
N LYS A 96 2.11 -8.52 -21.54
CA LYS A 96 0.77 -9.14 -21.70
C LYS A 96 0.50 -9.53 -23.15
N ASN A 97 0.77 -8.63 -24.09
CA ASN A 97 0.59 -8.90 -25.52
C ASN A 97 1.47 -10.07 -25.99
N GLU A 98 2.72 -10.13 -25.53
CA GLU A 98 3.62 -11.24 -25.84
C GLU A 98 3.12 -12.57 -25.25
N ALA A 99 2.68 -12.56 -23.99
CA ALA A 99 2.11 -13.73 -23.33
C ALA A 99 0.85 -14.24 -24.06
N GLU A 100 -0.06 -13.35 -24.47
CA GLU A 100 -1.25 -13.71 -25.24
C GLU A 100 -0.88 -14.28 -26.62
N ALA A 101 0.09 -13.69 -27.31
CA ALA A 101 0.56 -14.19 -28.59
C ALA A 101 1.21 -15.58 -28.47
N ALA A 102 2.00 -15.80 -27.41
CA ALA A 102 2.58 -17.10 -27.11
C ALA A 102 1.50 -18.13 -26.78
N GLN A 103 0.49 -17.75 -26.00
CA GLN A 103 -0.65 -18.63 -25.67
C GLN A 103 -1.42 -19.04 -26.92
N LYS A 104 -1.76 -18.09 -27.81
CA LYS A 104 -2.42 -18.40 -29.09
C LYS A 104 -1.59 -19.33 -29.98
N LYS A 105 -0.27 -19.18 -30.00
CA LYS A 105 0.62 -20.10 -30.72
C LYS A 105 0.60 -21.51 -30.13
N LEU A 106 0.55 -21.64 -28.80
CA LEU A 106 0.43 -22.94 -28.13
C LEU A 106 -0.90 -23.61 -28.47
N ASP A 107 -2.00 -22.86 -28.41
CA ASP A 107 -3.33 -23.40 -28.70
C ASP A 107 -3.44 -23.84 -30.16
N LYS A 108 -2.96 -23.01 -31.10
CA LYS A 108 -2.87 -23.42 -32.51
C LYS A 108 -2.05 -24.69 -32.70
N ARG A 109 -0.87 -24.81 -32.06
CA ARG A 109 -0.05 -26.03 -32.16
C ARG A 109 -0.77 -27.26 -31.60
N ARG A 110 -1.57 -27.11 -30.56
CA ARG A 110 -2.38 -28.20 -29.99
C ARG A 110 -3.47 -28.62 -30.98
N ASP A 111 -4.18 -27.66 -31.56
CA ASP A 111 -5.24 -27.93 -32.54
C ASP A 111 -4.66 -28.58 -33.81
N ASP A 112 -3.55 -28.05 -34.34
CA ASP A 112 -2.84 -28.63 -35.49
C ASP A 112 -2.39 -30.08 -35.20
N ALA A 113 -1.89 -30.34 -33.99
CA ALA A 113 -1.50 -31.69 -33.58
C ALA A 113 -2.71 -32.63 -33.41
N GLN A 114 -3.86 -32.13 -32.98
CA GLN A 114 -5.09 -32.91 -32.91
C GLN A 114 -5.63 -33.25 -34.31
N LEU A 115 -5.64 -32.27 -35.22
CA LEU A 115 -6.03 -32.48 -36.61
C LEU A 115 -5.14 -33.51 -37.29
N ALA A 116 -3.82 -33.39 -37.15
CA ALA A 116 -2.88 -34.35 -37.71
C ALA A 116 -3.13 -35.79 -37.21
N ARG A 117 -3.45 -35.96 -35.91
CA ARG A 117 -3.82 -37.28 -35.37
C ARG A 117 -5.08 -37.83 -36.01
N ARG A 118 -6.12 -37.00 -36.18
CA ARG A 118 -7.37 -37.42 -36.83
C ARG A 118 -7.16 -37.79 -38.29
N ASP A 119 -6.35 -37.03 -39.02
CA ASP A 119 -6.00 -37.34 -40.40
C ASP A 119 -5.25 -38.67 -40.50
N ASP A 120 -4.34 -38.95 -39.58
CA ASP A 120 -3.63 -40.24 -39.54
C ASP A 120 -4.56 -41.41 -39.18
N GLU A 121 -5.51 -41.23 -38.25
CA GLU A 121 -6.58 -42.20 -37.97
C GLU A 121 -7.41 -42.51 -39.22
N LEU A 122 -7.80 -41.48 -39.99
CA LEU A 122 -8.56 -41.66 -41.23
C LEU A 122 -7.75 -42.42 -42.29
N LYS A 123 -6.47 -42.10 -42.48
CA LYS A 123 -5.60 -42.81 -43.44
C LYS A 123 -5.47 -44.30 -43.09
N ILE A 124 -5.37 -44.64 -41.81
CA ILE A 124 -5.34 -46.04 -41.35
C ILE A 124 -6.66 -46.73 -41.72
N ALA A 125 -7.80 -46.11 -41.39
CA ALA A 125 -9.11 -46.67 -41.70
C ALA A 125 -9.34 -46.86 -43.22
N GLU A 126 -8.89 -45.91 -44.04
CA GLU A 126 -8.95 -46.02 -45.51
C GLU A 126 -8.07 -47.17 -46.04
N ALA A 127 -6.85 -47.32 -45.51
CA ALA A 127 -5.95 -48.40 -45.87
C ALA A 127 -6.53 -49.78 -45.48
N GLU A 128 -7.10 -49.90 -44.29
CA GLU A 128 -7.80 -51.11 -43.83
C GLU A 128 -9.01 -51.45 -44.70
N ALA A 129 -9.84 -50.46 -45.03
CA ALA A 129 -10.97 -50.64 -45.93
C ALA A 129 -10.53 -51.06 -47.35
N GLY A 130 -9.41 -50.50 -47.84
CA GLY A 130 -8.80 -50.88 -49.10
C GLY A 130 -8.33 -52.34 -49.10
N LEU A 131 -7.64 -52.76 -48.03
CA LEU A 131 -7.20 -54.14 -47.84
C LEU A 131 -8.40 -55.10 -47.78
N HIS A 132 -9.43 -54.77 -47.01
CA HIS A 132 -10.64 -55.59 -46.90
C HIS A 132 -11.35 -55.76 -48.25
N LYS A 133 -11.48 -54.69 -49.05
CA LYS A 133 -12.01 -54.77 -50.42
C LYS A 133 -11.16 -55.65 -51.33
N ALA A 134 -9.84 -55.61 -51.19
CA ALA A 134 -8.94 -56.44 -52.00
C ALA A 134 -9.09 -57.93 -51.65
N THR A 135 -9.15 -58.27 -50.36
CA THR A 135 -9.37 -59.65 -49.89
C THR A 135 -10.70 -60.21 -50.39
N LEU A 136 -11.79 -59.44 -50.31
CA LEU A 136 -13.10 -59.86 -50.82
C LEU A 136 -13.10 -60.13 -52.34
N LYS A 137 -12.25 -59.44 -53.11
CA LYS A 137 -12.11 -59.69 -54.56
C LYS A 137 -11.36 -60.98 -54.87
N THR A 138 -10.41 -61.39 -54.03
CA THR A 138 -9.65 -62.64 -54.19
C THR A 138 -10.43 -63.87 -53.74
N ASP A 139 -11.28 -63.75 -52.73
CA ASP A 139 -12.07 -64.88 -52.18
C ASP A 139 -13.42 -65.10 -52.89
N ALA A 140 -13.79 -64.26 -53.87
CA ALA A 140 -15.04 -64.40 -54.60
C ALA A 140 -14.98 -65.59 -55.59
N PRO A 141 -15.91 -66.57 -55.51
CA PRO A 141 -15.94 -67.72 -56.42
C PRO A 141 -16.27 -67.30 -57.86
N ALA A 142 -15.60 -67.95 -58.83
CA ALA A 142 -15.65 -67.61 -60.26
C ALA A 142 -17.04 -67.65 -60.91
N ASP A 143 -18.03 -68.26 -60.25
CA ASP A 143 -19.40 -68.43 -60.75
C ASP A 143 -20.25 -67.15 -60.68
N LEU A 144 -19.86 -66.16 -59.86
CA LEU A 144 -20.64 -64.91 -59.65
C LEU A 144 -20.14 -63.71 -60.48
N VAL A 145 -18.97 -63.80 -61.11
CA VAL A 145 -18.37 -62.68 -61.87
C VAL A 145 -18.83 -62.67 -63.34
N ALA A 146 -19.40 -63.77 -63.83
CA ALA A 146 -19.79 -63.93 -65.23
C ALA A 146 -21.23 -63.46 -65.57
N SER A 147 -22.07 -63.12 -64.60
CA SER A 147 -23.49 -62.80 -64.84
C SER A 147 -23.84 -61.30 -64.88
N VAL A 148 -22.85 -60.39 -64.83
CA VAL A 148 -23.05 -58.92 -64.90
C VAL A 148 -22.08 -58.30 -65.91
N ALA A 149 -22.08 -58.81 -67.14
CA ALA A 149 -21.46 -58.19 -68.31
C ALA A 149 -22.53 -57.84 -69.35
#